data_AF-K2DKN2-F1
#
_entry.id   AF-K2DKN2-F1
#
_cell.length_a   1.000
_cell.length_b   1.000
_cell.length_c   1.000
_cell.angle_alpha   90.00
_cell.angle_beta   90.00
_cell.angle_gamma   90.00
#
_symmetry.space_group_name_H-M   'P 1'
#
loop_
_entity.id
_entity.type
_entity.pdbx_description
1 polymer ?
#
loop_
_entity_poly.entity_id
_entity_poly.type
_entity_poly.pdbx_seq_one_letter_code
_entity_poly.pdbx_strand_id
1 'polypeptide(L)'
;MSTKTIIILTIAFFVMLFGMAYLATRGQTPTPETKKYIAEELDRPKAEVKEDLIDVGEMKVDEIKEVSFSLKNIGNKPLQILNINSSCNCTFGKVLYKDIETKQFGMHKQSGYVTDIAPQDTATVKVIYNPSIMPVYGSVSRDVYITTNDPENSKLIFTIKTFVK
;
A
#
# COMPACT_ATOMS: atom_id res chain seq x y z
N MET A 1 -38.00 41.25 -6.98
CA MET A 1 -38.01 39.98 -6.22
C MET A 1 -38.17 40.31 -4.75
N SER A 2 -39.13 39.73 -4.05
CA SER A 2 -39.41 40.09 -2.64
C SER A 2 -38.26 39.65 -1.73
N THR A 3 -37.92 40.44 -0.71
CA THR A 3 -36.89 40.12 0.30
C THR A 3 -37.11 38.73 0.90
N LYS A 4 -38.37 38.32 1.08
CA LYS A 4 -38.73 36.98 1.57
C LYS A 4 -38.31 35.86 0.60
N THR A 5 -38.46 36.07 -0.71
CA THR A 5 -38.06 35.10 -1.74
C THR A 5 -36.54 34.95 -1.81
N ILE A 6 -35.79 36.05 -1.62
CA ILE A 6 -34.32 36.01 -1.58
C ILE A 6 -33.84 35.22 -0.36
N ILE A 7 -34.45 35.44 0.81
CA ILE A 7 -34.12 34.72 2.06
C ILE A 7 -34.42 33.22 1.94
N ILE A 8 -35.55 32.83 1.34
CA ILE A 8 -35.90 31.42 1.18
C ILE A 8 -34.91 30.70 0.25
N LEU A 9 -34.52 31.35 -0.85
CA LEU A 9 -33.57 30.76 -1.80
C LEU A 9 -32.16 30.63 -1.23
N THR A 10 -31.70 31.61 -0.42
CA THR A 10 -30.40 31.48 0.25
C THR A 10 -30.41 30.36 1.27
N ILE A 11 -31.47 30.22 2.09
CA ILE A 11 -31.58 29.11 3.05
C ILE A 11 -31.61 27.77 2.30
N ALA A 12 -32.41 27.65 1.23
CA ALA A 12 -32.47 26.42 0.44
C ALA A 12 -31.11 26.06 -0.18
N PHE A 13 -30.35 27.05 -0.65
CA PHE A 13 -29.00 26.85 -1.18
C PHE A 13 -28.02 26.35 -0.11
N PHE A 14 -28.05 26.90 1.11
CA PHE A 14 -27.21 26.42 2.20
C PHE A 14 -27.58 25.00 2.66
N VAL A 15 -28.88 24.68 2.72
CA VAL A 15 -29.33 23.32 3.04
C VAL A 15 -28.91 22.32 1.96
N MET A 16 -28.99 22.70 0.69
CA MET A 16 -28.53 21.87 -0.43
C MET A 16 -27.02 21.64 -0.39
N LEU A 17 -26.23 22.69 -0.12
CA LEU A 17 -24.78 22.58 0.06
C LEU A 17 -24.41 21.69 1.25
N PHE A 18 -25.08 21.85 2.39
CA PHE A 18 -24.86 20.99 3.56
C PHE A 18 -25.24 19.53 3.25
N GLY A 19 -26.36 19.30 2.55
CA GLY A 19 -26.78 17.97 2.12
C GLY A 19 -25.78 17.30 1.18
N MET A 20 -25.27 18.04 0.19
CA MET A 20 -24.23 17.53 -0.71
C MET A 20 -22.91 17.26 0.01
N ALA A 21 -22.46 18.14 0.91
CA ALA A 21 -21.26 17.93 1.70
C ALA A 21 -21.38 16.72 2.64
N TYR A 22 -22.54 16.54 3.27
CA TYR A 22 -22.84 15.37 4.09
C TYR A 22 -22.81 14.07 3.26
N LEU A 23 -23.42 14.08 2.06
CA LEU A 23 -23.38 12.91 1.18
C LEU A 23 -21.96 12.61 0.66
N ALA A 24 -21.15 13.65 0.39
CA ALA A 24 -19.77 13.49 -0.07
C ALA A 24 -18.82 12.96 1.01
N THR A 25 -19.11 13.22 2.29
CA THR A 25 -18.26 12.81 3.43
C THR A 25 -18.72 11.54 4.11
N ARG A 26 -19.96 11.10 3.86
CA ARG A 26 -20.54 9.89 4.47
C ARG A 26 -19.79 8.64 4.00
N GLY A 27 -18.96 8.09 4.89
CA GLY A 27 -18.18 6.86 4.65
C GLY A 27 -16.68 7.07 4.47
N GLN A 28 -16.18 8.30 4.54
CA GLN A 28 -14.74 8.55 4.62
C GLN A 28 -14.26 8.30 6.06
N THR A 29 -13.58 7.18 6.29
CA THR A 29 -12.78 7.00 7.51
C THR A 29 -11.49 7.82 7.38
N PRO A 30 -11.13 8.68 8.35
CA PRO A 30 -9.86 9.38 8.33
C PRO A 30 -8.71 8.38 8.26
N THR A 31 -7.71 8.64 7.41
CA THR A 31 -6.48 7.85 7.39
C THR A 31 -5.83 7.92 8.79
N PRO A 32 -5.42 6.78 9.38
CA PRO A 32 -4.75 6.79 10.68
C PRO A 32 -3.51 7.69 10.66
N GLU A 33 -3.30 8.41 11.75
CA GLU A 33 -2.13 9.27 11.91
C GLU A 33 -0.85 8.41 11.93
N THR A 34 0.15 8.81 11.12
CA THR A 34 1.46 8.16 11.11
C THR A 34 2.23 8.54 12.37
N LYS A 35 2.50 7.57 13.24
CA LYS A 35 3.33 7.77 14.43
C LYS A 35 4.80 7.84 14.00
N LYS A 36 5.50 8.89 14.42
CA LYS A 36 6.94 9.05 14.19
C LYS A 36 7.73 8.50 15.38
N TYR A 37 8.85 7.87 15.09
CA TYR A 37 9.77 7.28 16.06
C TYR A 37 11.20 7.74 15.77
N ILE A 38 12.05 7.70 16.79
CA ILE A 38 13.47 8.02 16.70
C ILE A 38 14.27 6.69 16.72
N ALA A 39 15.31 6.56 15.89
CA ALA A 39 16.01 5.29 15.71
C ALA A 39 16.74 4.81 16.98
N GLU A 40 17.18 5.72 17.82
CA GLU A 40 17.91 5.45 19.06
C GLU A 40 16.98 4.98 20.20
N GLU A 41 15.67 5.17 20.07
CA GLU A 41 14.71 4.71 21.07
C GLU A 41 14.48 3.19 20.97
N LEU A 42 14.40 2.53 22.12
CA LEU A 42 14.10 1.09 22.19
C LEU A 42 12.61 0.80 21.98
N ASP A 43 11.73 1.78 22.22
CA ASP A 43 10.28 1.62 22.19
C ASP A 43 9.69 2.06 20.84
N ARG A 44 10.00 1.28 19.79
CA ARG A 44 9.69 1.59 18.40
C ARG A 44 9.32 0.36 17.57
N PRO A 45 8.66 0.53 16.40
CA PRO A 45 8.49 -0.55 15.46
C PRO A 45 9.85 -0.90 14.84
N LYS A 46 10.02 -2.17 14.48
CA LYS A 46 11.22 -2.63 13.78
C LYS A 46 10.85 -3.73 12.80
N ALA A 47 11.04 -3.48 11.52
CA ALA A 47 10.79 -4.44 10.46
C ALA A 47 11.97 -5.43 10.34
N GLU A 48 11.66 -6.71 10.19
CA GLU A 48 12.61 -7.76 9.83
C GLU A 48 12.11 -8.44 8.55
N VAL A 49 12.98 -8.48 7.55
CA VAL A 49 12.78 -9.19 6.28
C VAL A 49 13.99 -10.12 6.11
N LYS A 50 13.73 -11.43 6.06
CA LYS A 50 14.79 -12.45 5.97
C LYS A 50 15.34 -12.64 4.55
N GLU A 51 14.45 -12.49 3.57
CA GLU A 51 14.74 -12.58 2.15
C GLU A 51 13.88 -11.52 1.46
N ASP A 52 14.49 -10.77 0.55
CA ASP A 52 13.87 -9.66 -0.16
C ASP A 52 14.01 -9.79 -1.68
N LEU A 53 14.57 -10.92 -2.16
CA LEU A 53 14.69 -11.24 -3.57
C LEU A 53 14.39 -12.71 -3.80
N ILE A 54 13.47 -13.01 -4.73
CA ILE A 54 13.23 -14.37 -5.22
C ILE A 54 13.43 -14.37 -6.74
N ASP A 55 14.30 -15.26 -7.21
CA ASP A 55 14.47 -15.56 -8.64
C ASP A 55 13.55 -16.72 -9.02
N VAL A 56 12.60 -16.48 -9.93
CA VAL A 56 11.64 -17.50 -10.39
C VAL A 56 12.14 -18.26 -11.62
N GLY A 57 13.39 -18.03 -12.03
CA GLY A 57 14.00 -18.67 -13.20
C GLY A 57 13.41 -18.12 -14.49
N GLU A 58 13.08 -19.00 -15.42
CA GLU A 58 12.50 -18.61 -16.70
C GLU A 58 10.97 -18.56 -16.66
N MET A 59 10.41 -17.60 -17.38
CA MET A 59 8.97 -17.52 -17.63
C MET A 59 8.68 -17.06 -19.06
N LYS A 60 7.48 -17.39 -19.54
CA LYS A 60 7.00 -16.84 -20.82
C LYS A 60 6.35 -15.47 -20.62
N VAL A 61 6.28 -14.69 -21.69
CA VAL A 61 5.63 -13.37 -21.68
C VAL A 61 4.13 -13.41 -21.32
N ASP A 62 3.44 -14.53 -21.56
CA ASP A 62 2.02 -14.75 -21.27
C ASP A 62 1.75 -15.32 -19.87
N GLU A 63 2.81 -15.67 -19.12
CA GLU A 63 2.70 -16.18 -17.75
C GLU A 63 2.64 -15.04 -16.73
N ILE A 64 2.00 -15.32 -15.59
CA ILE A 64 2.03 -14.47 -14.40
C ILE A 64 2.71 -15.24 -13.29
N LYS A 65 3.70 -14.63 -12.63
CA LYS A 65 4.38 -15.22 -11.47
C LYS A 65 4.10 -14.39 -10.22
N GLU A 66 3.89 -15.08 -9.11
CA GLU A 66 3.69 -14.50 -7.79
C GLU A 66 4.69 -15.14 -6.83
N VAL A 67 5.39 -14.32 -6.05
CA VAL A 67 6.30 -14.75 -4.98
C VAL A 67 5.89 -14.11 -3.66
N SER A 68 6.21 -14.78 -2.55
CA SER A 68 5.79 -14.36 -1.21
C SER A 68 6.99 -14.15 -0.29
N PHE A 69 7.02 -13.02 0.38
CA PHE A 69 8.04 -12.62 1.36
C PHE A 69 7.42 -12.50 2.75
N SER A 70 8.23 -12.76 3.78
CA SER A 70 7.85 -12.60 5.18
C SER A 70 8.30 -11.25 5.69
N LEU A 71 7.35 -10.43 6.14
CA LEU A 71 7.61 -9.16 6.83
C LEU A 71 7.20 -9.29 8.30
N LYS A 72 8.17 -9.38 9.19
CA LYS A 72 7.93 -9.50 10.63
C LYS A 72 8.14 -8.15 11.33
N ASN A 73 7.30 -7.84 12.30
CA ASN A 73 7.58 -6.76 13.25
C ASN A 73 8.31 -7.34 14.46
N ILE A 74 9.61 -7.11 14.60
CA ILE A 74 10.39 -7.51 15.77
C ILE A 74 10.49 -6.42 16.84
N GLY A 75 9.91 -5.26 16.60
CA GLY A 75 9.81 -4.18 17.57
C GLY A 75 8.76 -4.46 18.65
N ASN A 76 8.54 -3.45 19.50
CA ASN A 76 7.56 -3.46 20.59
C ASN A 76 6.41 -2.47 20.37
N LYS A 77 6.44 -1.70 19.27
CA LYS A 77 5.31 -0.89 18.79
C LYS A 77 4.74 -1.43 17.48
N PRO A 78 3.48 -1.13 17.15
CA PRO A 78 2.90 -1.53 15.88
C PRO A 78 3.65 -0.94 14.68
N LEU A 79 3.99 -1.80 13.72
CA LEU A 79 4.61 -1.41 12.45
C LEU A 79 3.51 -1.05 11.45
N GLN A 80 3.39 0.24 11.15
CA GLN A 80 2.41 0.76 10.21
C GLN A 80 2.88 0.51 8.77
N ILE A 81 2.03 -0.09 7.95
CA ILE A 81 2.22 -0.22 6.51
C ILE A 81 1.55 0.97 5.84
N LEU A 82 2.35 1.97 5.48
CA LEU A 82 1.89 3.30 5.08
C LEU A 82 1.60 3.41 3.59
N ASN A 83 2.25 2.58 2.78
CA ASN A 83 2.03 2.55 1.33
C ASN A 83 2.59 1.27 0.72
N ILE A 84 1.96 0.82 -0.37
CA ILE A 84 2.44 -0.22 -1.28
C ILE A 84 2.53 0.41 -2.68
N ASN A 85 3.70 0.29 -3.30
CA ASN A 85 3.96 0.75 -4.66
C ASN A 85 4.87 -0.25 -5.40
N SER A 86 5.03 -0.12 -6.72
CA SER A 86 5.95 -0.95 -7.52
C SER A 86 6.80 -0.12 -8.48
N SER A 87 7.84 -0.74 -9.03
CA SER A 87 8.77 -0.10 -9.97
C SER A 87 8.30 -0.07 -11.43
N CYS A 88 7.32 -0.90 -11.82
CA CYS A 88 6.72 -0.88 -13.17
C CYS A 88 5.21 -1.10 -13.13
N ASN A 89 4.53 -0.71 -14.22
CA ASN A 89 3.10 -0.99 -14.44
C ASN A 89 2.77 -2.48 -14.59
N CYS A 90 3.79 -3.31 -14.81
CA CYS A 90 3.72 -4.75 -14.93
C CYS A 90 3.92 -5.50 -13.61
N THR A 91 4.14 -4.80 -12.49
CA THR A 91 4.45 -5.42 -11.19
C THR A 91 3.51 -4.88 -10.14
N PHE A 92 3.05 -5.77 -9.26
CA PHE A 92 2.07 -5.43 -8.23
C PHE A 92 2.47 -5.98 -6.87
N GLY A 93 2.23 -5.18 -5.84
CA GLY A 93 2.36 -5.56 -4.44
C GLY A 93 1.00 -5.85 -3.82
N LYS A 94 0.96 -6.81 -2.92
CA LYS A 94 -0.20 -7.16 -2.11
C LYS A 94 0.24 -7.61 -0.72
N VAL A 95 -0.51 -7.26 0.32
CA VAL A 95 -0.21 -7.64 1.71
C VAL A 95 -1.32 -8.52 2.26
N LEU A 96 -0.93 -9.58 2.96
CA LEU A 96 -1.80 -10.45 3.75
C LEU A 96 -1.38 -10.36 5.21
N TYR A 97 -2.33 -10.04 6.09
CA TYR A 97 -2.10 -9.99 7.52
C TYR A 97 -3.40 -10.29 8.26
N LYS A 98 -3.44 -11.41 9.01
CA LYS A 98 -4.65 -11.91 9.68
C LYS A 98 -5.80 -12.02 8.67
N ASP A 99 -6.95 -11.40 8.95
CA ASP A 99 -8.13 -11.38 8.09
C ASP A 99 -8.08 -10.30 6.99
N ILE A 100 -6.96 -9.57 6.88
CA ILE A 100 -6.76 -8.53 5.89
C ILE A 100 -6.02 -9.10 4.70
N GLU A 101 -6.67 -9.09 3.54
CA GLU A 101 -6.07 -9.34 2.25
C GLU A 101 -6.29 -8.12 1.36
N THR A 102 -5.21 -7.45 0.96
CA THR A 102 -5.35 -6.22 0.16
C THR A 102 -5.66 -6.50 -1.30
N LYS A 103 -6.12 -5.47 -2.01
CA LYS A 103 -6.06 -5.43 -3.48
C LYS A 103 -4.59 -5.41 -3.96
N GLN A 104 -4.40 -5.62 -5.25
CA GLN A 104 -3.10 -5.40 -5.91
C GLN A 104 -2.86 -3.91 -6.13
N PHE A 105 -1.67 -3.45 -5.79
CA PHE A 105 -1.22 -2.07 -5.96
C PHE A 105 0.05 -2.02 -6.79
N GLY A 106 0.21 -0.98 -7.61
CA GLY A 106 1.37 -0.82 -8.47
C GLY A 106 1.68 0.64 -8.76
N MET A 107 2.59 0.90 -9.71
CA MET A 107 3.17 2.21 -9.98
C MET A 107 2.15 3.37 -10.07
N HIS A 108 1.01 3.18 -10.74
CA HIS A 108 -0.04 4.21 -10.89
C HIS A 108 -1.23 4.06 -9.94
N LYS A 109 -1.27 3.01 -9.11
CA LYS A 109 -2.36 2.73 -8.19
C LYS A 109 -1.80 2.24 -6.87
N GLN A 110 -1.36 3.20 -6.06
CA GLN A 110 -0.80 2.96 -4.74
C GLN A 110 -1.92 2.80 -3.71
N SER A 111 -1.60 2.21 -2.55
CA SER A 111 -2.59 1.92 -1.52
C SER A 111 -2.93 3.10 -0.62
N GLY A 112 -1.94 3.92 -0.26
CA GLY A 112 -2.01 4.67 1.00
C GLY A 112 -1.88 3.74 2.21
N TYR A 113 -2.31 4.19 3.38
CA TYR A 113 -2.26 3.38 4.60
C TYR A 113 -3.00 2.05 4.42
N VAL A 114 -2.39 0.96 4.90
CA VAL A 114 -2.89 -0.40 4.75
C VAL A 114 -3.33 -0.98 6.08
N THR A 115 -2.40 -1.17 7.02
CA THR A 115 -2.65 -1.83 8.31
C THR A 115 -1.48 -1.62 9.26
N ASP A 116 -1.72 -1.89 10.55
CA ASP A 116 -0.68 -2.00 11.58
C ASP A 116 -0.37 -3.48 11.85
N ILE A 117 0.90 -3.87 11.74
CA ILE A 117 1.38 -5.21 12.13
C ILE A 117 1.76 -5.15 13.61
N ALA A 118 1.08 -5.95 14.43
CA ALA A 118 1.34 -5.99 15.87
C ALA A 118 2.79 -6.43 16.19
N PRO A 119 3.33 -6.07 17.36
CA PRO A 119 4.62 -6.59 17.81
C PRO A 119 4.70 -8.11 17.72
N GLN A 120 5.82 -8.62 17.22
CA GLN A 120 6.13 -10.04 17.00
C GLN A 120 5.29 -10.78 15.96
N ASP A 121 4.27 -10.13 15.38
CA ASP A 121 3.48 -10.70 14.30
C ASP A 121 4.20 -10.60 12.95
N THR A 122 3.74 -11.43 12.01
CA THR A 122 4.28 -11.50 10.65
C THR A 122 3.15 -11.31 9.63
N ALA A 123 3.42 -10.48 8.62
CA ALA A 123 2.61 -10.34 7.43
C ALA A 123 3.31 -10.99 6.22
N THR A 124 2.53 -11.38 5.22
CA THR A 124 3.05 -11.86 3.94
C THR A 124 2.94 -10.74 2.91
N VAL A 125 4.06 -10.42 2.26
CA VAL A 125 4.12 -9.50 1.13
C VAL A 125 4.21 -10.31 -0.15
N LYS A 126 3.26 -10.14 -1.04
CA LYS A 126 3.23 -10.79 -2.35
C LYS A 126 3.69 -9.82 -3.43
N VAL A 127 4.61 -10.29 -4.27
CA VAL A 127 5.05 -9.60 -5.48
C VAL A 127 4.56 -10.38 -6.68
N ILE A 128 3.73 -9.74 -7.50
CA ILE A 128 3.16 -10.31 -8.72
C ILE A 128 3.79 -9.62 -9.92
N TYR A 129 4.34 -10.40 -10.86
CA TYR A 129 4.85 -9.92 -12.13
C TYR A 129 4.01 -10.44 -13.30
N ASN A 130 3.53 -9.52 -14.13
CA ASN A 130 2.74 -9.78 -15.32
C ASN A 130 3.40 -9.10 -16.55
N PRO A 131 4.33 -9.79 -17.24
CA PRO A 131 5.00 -9.26 -18.42
C PRO A 131 4.06 -8.94 -19.59
N SER A 132 2.89 -9.58 -19.70
CA SER A 132 1.95 -9.29 -20.80
C SER A 132 1.44 -7.85 -20.81
N ILE A 133 1.44 -7.17 -19.65
CA ILE A 133 1.04 -5.75 -19.55
C ILE A 133 2.07 -4.84 -20.20
N MET A 134 3.36 -5.16 -20.05
CA MET A 134 4.47 -4.40 -20.61
C MET A 134 5.60 -5.37 -20.94
N PRO A 135 5.59 -5.98 -22.13
CA PRO A 135 6.55 -7.01 -22.50
C PRO A 135 7.99 -6.51 -22.46
N VAL A 136 8.82 -7.19 -21.67
CA VAL A 136 10.27 -7.01 -21.64
C VAL A 136 10.89 -8.41 -21.64
N TYR A 137 11.64 -8.72 -22.69
CA TYR A 137 12.31 -10.01 -22.86
C TYR A 137 13.73 -9.98 -22.29
N GLY A 138 14.28 -11.16 -21.97
CA GLY A 138 15.57 -11.33 -21.34
C GLY A 138 15.53 -11.21 -19.82
N SER A 139 16.67 -10.90 -19.21
CA SER A 139 16.79 -10.77 -17.74
C SER A 139 16.02 -9.56 -17.22
N VAL A 140 15.06 -9.80 -16.33
CA VAL A 140 14.22 -8.78 -15.72
C VAL A 140 14.28 -8.87 -14.19
N SER A 141 14.35 -7.71 -13.54
CA SER A 141 14.19 -7.54 -12.10
C SER A 141 13.14 -6.47 -11.85
N ARG A 142 12.19 -6.74 -10.97
CA ARG A 142 11.09 -5.83 -10.60
C ARG A 142 10.88 -5.78 -9.12
N ASP A 143 10.46 -4.62 -8.64
CA ASP A 143 10.41 -4.33 -7.22
C ASP A 143 8.99 -3.93 -6.81
N VAL A 144 8.66 -4.32 -5.58
CA VAL A 144 7.57 -3.74 -4.78
C VAL A 144 8.19 -3.03 -3.60
N TYR A 145 7.74 -1.79 -3.38
CA TYR A 145 8.14 -0.96 -2.27
C TYR A 145 7.04 -0.94 -1.21
N ILE A 146 7.43 -1.17 0.04
CA ILE A 146 6.55 -0.96 1.20
C ILE A 146 7.12 0.17 2.06
N THR A 147 6.33 1.22 2.25
CA THR A 147 6.66 2.30 3.17
C THR A 147 6.20 1.92 4.58
N THR A 148 7.07 2.08 5.57
CA THR A 148 6.73 1.81 6.98
C THR A 148 7.04 3.00 7.88
N ASN A 149 6.59 2.93 9.13
CA ASN A 149 6.96 3.87 10.18
C ASN A 149 8.18 3.40 11.03
N ASP A 150 8.90 2.36 10.60
CA ASP A 150 10.21 2.01 11.18
C ASP A 150 11.22 3.13 10.85
N PRO A 151 11.83 3.79 11.85
CA PRO A 151 12.77 4.88 11.61
C PRO A 151 14.05 4.45 10.89
N GLU A 152 14.44 3.17 10.96
CA GLU A 152 15.58 2.63 10.22
C GLU A 152 15.17 2.06 8.85
N ASN A 153 13.95 1.52 8.76
CA ASN A 153 13.45 0.84 7.56
C ASN A 153 12.17 1.47 7.00
N SER A 154 12.20 2.79 6.80
CA SER A 154 11.04 3.55 6.29
C SER A 154 10.59 3.14 4.88
N LYS A 155 11.48 2.48 4.11
CA LYS A 155 11.17 1.89 2.80
C LYS A 155 11.83 0.52 2.67
N LEU A 156 11.00 -0.51 2.61
CA LEU A 156 11.38 -1.89 2.31
C LEU A 156 11.22 -2.15 0.81
N ILE A 157 12.07 -3.01 0.26
CA ILE A 157 12.09 -3.38 -1.16
C ILE A 157 11.94 -4.90 -1.24
N PHE A 158 11.06 -5.39 -2.11
CA PHE A 158 10.87 -6.81 -2.38
C PHE A 158 10.96 -7.06 -3.88
N THR A 159 11.83 -7.98 -4.29
CA THR A 159 12.31 -8.11 -5.66
C THR A 159 11.93 -9.46 -6.25
N ILE A 160 11.29 -9.45 -7.41
CA ILE A 160 11.14 -10.63 -8.25
C ILE A 160 12.10 -10.54 -9.43
N LYS A 161 12.90 -11.59 -9.62
CA LYS A 161 13.85 -11.72 -10.73
C LYS A 161 13.47 -12.89 -11.62
N THR A 162 13.64 -12.74 -12.93
CA THR A 162 13.32 -13.78 -13.90
C THR A 162 14.03 -13.55 -15.24
N PHE A 163 14.07 -14.55 -16.10
CA PHE A 163 14.38 -14.43 -17.52
C PHE A 163 13.10 -14.65 -18.34
N VAL A 164 12.66 -13.63 -19.08
CA VAL A 164 11.44 -13.70 -19.91
C VAL A 164 11.82 -14.13 -21.33
N LYS A 165 11.15 -15.16 -21.85
CA LYS A 165 11.33 -15.68 -23.21
C LYS A 165 10.06 -15.62 -24.06
#